data_AF-A0A2A6JY26-F1
#
_entry.id   AF-A0A2A6JY26-F1
#
_cell.length_a   1.000
_cell.length_b   1.000
_cell.length_c   1.000
_cell.angle_alpha   90.00
_cell.angle_beta   90.00
_cell.angle_gamma   90.00
#
_symmetry.space_group_name_H-M   'P 1'
#
loop_
_entity.id
_entity.type
_entity.pdbx_description
1 polymer ?
#
loop_
_entity_poly.entity_id
_entity_poly.type
_entity_poly.pdbx_seq_one_letter_code
_entity_poly.pdbx_strand_id
1 'polypeptide(L)'
;ITLTATITDGDGDQASDTHDIGQSFNFEDDGPTITVPFDGDPGTAGIQNETLANVLNASATGAFGYNIGADARLAAFYTGGGSDFIDQNGAAASVQIGLTGTITGGGGGNLITSNVTLASESLTSATFNFTFTYDKDPAAGVQTGTAGGTLVFDKVADTYTINLTDPLEGFSFDVLHTSELLSKEPTGNTGHPPIVVERLQADDPNTPTDEDFYVQFTGNAINRSNPFSLTGNGEGSSADTIFTPGANHEMISNNNETWVSATQSTNGVAGDTIQKDELLTLRFFNSNVGIVNEATAPTATASSMAIKFDGIGNSEDLMVILDLIDKNGADNIAGTTDDNSTITRAVYVSNADIYRAGQVPAPYSSEFTLDNNDGLVIIEQNDYNAAGEDYVLQGAQIMQSGNGITGNNTAIDLVRTTGAGGGSNATSGLVNFDGTDNDVLKITDIGFTSTVTETPNANLDFAFQVADADADQTAMQHILVDVA
;
A
#
# COMPACT_ATOMS: atom_id res chain seq x y z
N ILE A 1 40.02 -26.85 -48.55
CA ILE A 1 39.30 -28.15 -48.48
C ILE A 1 39.53 -28.84 -49.82
N THR A 2 39.90 -30.12 -49.86
CA THR A 2 40.25 -30.79 -51.11
C THR A 2 39.39 -32.03 -51.35
N LEU A 3 38.96 -32.23 -52.59
CA LEU A 3 38.34 -33.48 -53.03
C LEU A 3 39.41 -34.32 -53.74
N THR A 4 39.68 -35.51 -53.22
CA THR A 4 40.56 -36.48 -53.86
C THR A 4 39.74 -37.62 -54.43
N ALA A 5 39.82 -37.82 -55.74
CA ALA A 5 39.24 -38.98 -56.40
C ALA A 5 40.35 -40.00 -56.65
N THR A 6 40.14 -41.23 -56.20
CA THR A 6 41.07 -42.34 -56.41
C THR A 6 40.41 -43.42 -57.24
N ILE A 7 41.10 -43.86 -58.29
CA ILE A 7 40.66 -44.93 -59.17
C ILE A 7 41.61 -46.10 -58.97
N THR A 8 41.06 -47.28 -58.71
CA THR A 8 41.79 -48.54 -58.63
C THR A 8 41.47 -49.38 -59.85
N ASP A 9 42.49 -49.91 -60.53
CA ASP A 9 42.26 -50.78 -61.68
C ASP A 9 42.15 -52.27 -61.28
N GLY A 10 42.02 -53.14 -62.28
CA GLY A 10 41.69 -54.55 -62.08
C GLY A 10 42.78 -55.38 -61.40
N ASP A 11 44.03 -54.93 -61.35
CA ASP A 11 45.10 -55.64 -60.62
C ASP A 11 45.45 -55.01 -59.26
N GLY A 12 44.76 -53.91 -58.91
CA GLY A 12 44.79 -53.30 -57.59
C GLY A 12 45.66 -52.04 -57.49
N ASP A 13 46.29 -51.62 -58.60
CA ASP A 13 47.03 -50.37 -58.64
C ASP A 13 46.08 -49.16 -58.56
N GLN A 14 46.51 -48.11 -57.85
CA GLN A 14 45.70 -46.91 -57.62
C GLN A 14 46.34 -45.66 -58.21
N ALA A 15 45.50 -44.81 -58.81
CA ALA A 15 45.85 -43.45 -59.20
C ALA A 15 44.86 -42.46 -58.57
N SER A 16 45.37 -41.36 -58.01
CA SER A 16 44.56 -40.32 -57.38
C SER A 16 44.77 -38.97 -58.06
N ASP A 17 43.70 -38.19 -58.16
CA ASP A 17 43.76 -36.78 -58.53
C ASP A 17 43.07 -35.93 -57.45
N THR A 18 43.58 -34.73 -57.20
CA THR A 18 43.11 -33.86 -56.11
C THR A 18 42.76 -32.49 -56.66
N HIS A 19 41.54 -32.04 -56.38
CA HIS A 19 41.08 -30.70 -56.72
C HIS A 19 40.86 -29.88 -55.44
N ASP A 20 41.32 -28.63 -55.45
CA ASP A 20 40.97 -27.69 -54.37
C ASP A 20 39.52 -27.23 -54.57
N ILE A 21 38.69 -27.52 -53.57
CA ILE A 21 37.29 -27.13 -53.53
C ILE A 21 37.04 -26.09 -52.43
N GLY A 22 38.09 -25.56 -51.80
CA GLY A 22 37.97 -24.62 -50.69
C GLY A 22 37.26 -23.31 -51.01
N GLN A 23 37.14 -22.93 -52.29
CA GLN A 23 36.37 -21.76 -52.73
C GLN A 23 34.92 -22.09 -53.14
N SER A 24 34.57 -23.38 -53.20
CA SER A 24 33.23 -23.85 -53.55
C SER A 24 32.53 -24.57 -52.41
N PHE A 25 33.24 -24.77 -51.29
CA PHE A 25 32.74 -25.40 -50.07
C PHE A 25 33.00 -24.43 -48.91
N ASN A 26 32.00 -23.59 -48.63
CA ASN A 26 32.03 -22.66 -47.52
C ASN A 26 31.38 -23.31 -46.28
N PHE A 27 31.93 -23.01 -45.11
CA PHE A 27 31.22 -23.17 -43.83
C PHE A 27 30.74 -21.78 -43.45
N GLU A 28 29.42 -21.58 -43.44
CA GLU A 28 28.78 -20.34 -43.01
C GLU A 28 28.35 -20.50 -41.54
N ASP A 29 29.26 -20.98 -40.70
CA ASP A 29 29.09 -21.18 -39.25
C ASP A 29 29.19 -19.79 -38.59
N ASP A 30 28.11 -19.02 -38.72
CA ASP A 30 27.98 -17.66 -38.21
C ASP A 30 27.05 -17.69 -36.99
N GLY A 31 27.62 -17.49 -35.80
CA GLY A 31 26.84 -17.43 -34.57
C GLY A 31 25.83 -16.27 -34.51
N PRO A 32 24.85 -16.33 -33.60
CA PRO A 32 23.77 -15.36 -33.55
C PRO A 32 24.25 -14.02 -33.03
N THR A 33 23.61 -12.94 -33.48
CA THR A 33 23.91 -11.57 -33.07
C THR A 33 22.65 -10.76 -32.81
N ILE A 34 22.75 -9.85 -31.84
CA ILE A 34 21.82 -8.74 -31.63
C ILE A 34 22.55 -7.49 -32.10
N THR A 35 22.08 -6.91 -33.19
CA THR A 35 22.84 -5.90 -33.96
C THR A 35 22.56 -4.47 -33.55
N VAL A 36 21.54 -4.26 -32.71
CA VAL A 36 21.13 -2.95 -32.20
C VAL A 36 21.10 -2.99 -30.68
N PRO A 37 21.52 -1.91 -30.01
CA PRO A 37 21.30 -1.79 -28.58
C PRO A 37 19.81 -1.59 -28.28
N PHE A 38 19.35 -2.13 -27.15
CA PHE A 38 18.04 -1.83 -26.58
C PHE A 38 18.09 -0.43 -25.98
N ASP A 39 17.29 0.50 -26.51
CA ASP A 39 17.29 1.90 -26.12
C ASP A 39 15.90 2.48 -26.33
N GLY A 40 15.24 2.86 -25.23
CA GLY A 40 13.88 3.42 -25.24
C GLY A 40 13.80 4.82 -25.84
N ASP A 41 14.92 5.56 -25.94
CA ASP A 41 14.99 6.84 -26.65
C ASP A 41 16.29 6.96 -27.45
N PRO A 42 16.34 6.36 -28.67
CA PRO A 42 17.51 6.40 -29.54
C PRO A 42 17.92 7.81 -30.00
N GLY A 43 17.07 8.82 -29.78
CA GLY A 43 17.38 10.23 -30.07
C GLY A 43 18.27 10.89 -29.02
N THR A 44 18.36 10.29 -27.83
CA THR A 44 19.14 10.79 -26.70
C THR A 44 20.49 10.06 -26.62
N ALA A 45 21.52 10.75 -26.12
CA ALA A 45 22.85 10.17 -26.03
C ALA A 45 22.95 9.16 -24.88
N GLY A 46 23.32 7.92 -25.19
CA GLY A 46 23.45 6.82 -24.23
C GLY A 46 22.20 5.94 -24.19
N ILE A 47 22.30 4.76 -23.58
CA ILE A 47 21.18 3.82 -23.48
C ILE A 47 20.14 4.33 -22.48
N GLN A 48 18.90 4.52 -22.92
CA GLN A 48 17.77 4.86 -22.06
C GLN A 48 16.88 3.64 -21.81
N ASN A 49 16.21 3.63 -20.67
CA ASN A 49 15.18 2.64 -20.36
C ASN A 49 13.93 2.89 -21.21
N GLU A 50 13.19 1.84 -21.50
CA GLU A 50 11.80 1.96 -21.98
C GLU A 50 10.93 2.59 -20.91
N THR A 51 9.92 3.37 -21.28
CA THR A 51 8.96 3.94 -20.32
C THR A 51 7.55 3.45 -20.62
N LEU A 52 6.90 2.89 -19.61
CA LEU A 52 5.49 2.50 -19.62
C LEU A 52 4.73 3.35 -18.62
N ALA A 53 3.56 3.85 -19.02
CA ALA A 53 2.61 4.36 -18.05
C ALA A 53 2.13 3.21 -17.15
N ASN A 54 1.98 3.42 -15.84
CA ASN A 54 1.40 2.41 -14.95
C ASN A 54 -0.14 2.32 -15.12
N VAL A 55 -0.59 1.91 -16.31
CA VAL A 55 -2.00 1.76 -16.66
C VAL A 55 -2.22 0.52 -17.53
N LEU A 56 -3.46 0.03 -17.54
CA LEU A 56 -3.83 -1.16 -18.27
C LEU A 56 -3.59 -0.99 -19.78
N ASN A 57 -2.85 -1.94 -20.37
CA ASN A 57 -2.41 -1.97 -21.78
C ASN A 57 -1.46 -0.84 -22.18
N ALA A 58 -0.71 -0.26 -21.23
CA ALA A 58 0.44 0.56 -21.59
C ALA A 58 1.46 -0.29 -22.37
N SER A 59 2.01 0.29 -23.45
CA SER A 59 2.95 -0.41 -24.32
C SER A 59 4.14 0.46 -24.71
N ALA A 60 5.32 -0.15 -24.77
CA ALA A 60 6.57 0.44 -25.25
C ALA A 60 7.19 -0.48 -26.31
N THR A 61 7.89 0.10 -27.28
CA THR A 61 8.51 -0.66 -28.37
C THR A 61 9.88 -0.09 -28.71
N GLY A 62 10.84 -0.98 -28.91
CA GLY A 62 12.20 -0.65 -29.29
C GLY A 62 12.74 -1.58 -30.37
N ALA A 63 13.95 -1.31 -30.81
CA ALA A 63 14.64 -2.10 -31.83
C ALA A 63 15.25 -3.38 -31.23
N PHE A 64 15.09 -4.50 -31.94
CA PHE A 64 15.65 -5.80 -31.53
C PHE A 64 16.86 -6.21 -32.36
N GLY A 65 16.87 -5.96 -33.68
CA GLY A 65 18.01 -6.25 -34.56
C GLY A 65 18.43 -7.72 -34.54
N TYR A 66 17.47 -8.62 -34.70
CA TYR A 66 17.62 -10.06 -34.54
C TYR A 66 18.31 -10.69 -35.73
N ASN A 67 19.36 -11.48 -35.47
CA ASN A 67 20.03 -12.25 -36.51
C ASN A 67 20.53 -13.59 -35.95
N ILE A 68 20.02 -14.68 -36.50
CA ILE A 68 20.34 -16.06 -36.09
C ILE A 68 21.45 -16.70 -36.94
N GLY A 69 22.07 -15.91 -37.83
CA GLY A 69 23.11 -16.41 -38.73
C GLY A 69 22.57 -17.32 -39.83
N ALA A 70 23.44 -18.15 -40.40
CA ALA A 70 23.06 -19.12 -41.42
C ALA A 70 22.32 -20.34 -40.84
N ASP A 71 22.39 -20.55 -39.53
CA ASP A 71 21.93 -21.74 -38.82
C ASP A 71 20.52 -21.57 -38.24
N ALA A 72 19.62 -21.06 -39.07
CA ALA A 72 18.22 -20.85 -38.72
C ALA A 72 17.45 -22.17 -38.53
N ARG A 73 16.55 -22.20 -37.54
CA ARG A 73 15.70 -23.36 -37.25
C ARG A 73 14.48 -23.38 -38.15
N LEU A 74 13.97 -24.59 -38.46
CA LEU A 74 12.75 -24.77 -39.26
C LEU A 74 11.49 -24.57 -38.41
N ALA A 75 10.37 -24.17 -39.03
CA ALA A 75 9.08 -23.99 -38.35
C ALA A 75 8.65 -25.16 -37.44
N ALA A 76 8.99 -26.39 -37.84
CA ALA A 76 8.67 -27.61 -37.08
C ALA A 76 9.31 -27.64 -35.68
N PHE A 77 10.46 -26.98 -35.50
CA PHE A 77 11.15 -26.88 -34.22
C PHE A 77 10.32 -26.12 -33.20
N TYR A 78 9.79 -24.95 -33.57
CA TYR A 78 8.98 -24.13 -32.68
C TYR A 78 7.62 -24.77 -32.37
N THR A 79 6.99 -25.42 -33.35
CA THR A 79 5.75 -26.20 -33.08
C THR A 79 5.98 -27.36 -32.11
N GLY A 80 7.22 -27.84 -31.99
CA GLY A 80 7.62 -28.85 -31.01
C GLY A 80 7.93 -28.29 -29.61
N GLY A 81 7.76 -26.98 -29.40
CA GLY A 81 8.10 -26.29 -28.14
C GLY A 81 9.56 -25.83 -28.05
N GLY A 82 10.32 -25.93 -29.14
CA GLY A 82 11.66 -25.35 -29.22
C GLY A 82 11.64 -23.83 -29.26
N SER A 83 12.74 -23.20 -28.83
CA SER A 83 12.92 -21.74 -28.81
C SER A 83 14.32 -21.36 -29.29
N ASP A 84 14.45 -20.19 -29.91
CA ASP A 84 15.76 -19.58 -30.11
C ASP A 84 16.28 -18.91 -28.84
N PHE A 85 15.43 -18.70 -27.83
CA PHE A 85 15.82 -18.13 -26.54
C PHE A 85 16.35 -19.22 -25.61
N ILE A 86 17.43 -18.91 -24.91
CA ILE A 86 18.02 -19.85 -23.95
C ILE A 86 17.19 -19.88 -22.67
N ASP A 87 16.82 -21.09 -22.26
CA ASP A 87 16.18 -21.33 -20.98
C ASP A 87 17.17 -21.10 -19.83
N GLN A 88 16.87 -20.09 -19.02
CA GLN A 88 17.66 -19.76 -17.82
C GLN A 88 17.23 -20.57 -16.60
N ASN A 89 16.14 -21.35 -16.68
CA ASN A 89 15.65 -22.18 -15.60
C ASN A 89 15.29 -23.58 -16.10
N GLY A 90 16.30 -24.45 -16.22
CA GLY A 90 16.12 -25.84 -16.65
C GLY A 90 15.30 -26.74 -15.70
N ALA A 91 14.75 -26.21 -14.61
CA ALA A 91 13.76 -26.91 -13.78
C ALA A 91 12.30 -26.65 -14.23
N ALA A 92 12.05 -25.59 -15.00
CA ALA A 92 10.73 -25.29 -15.56
C ALA A 92 10.46 -26.13 -16.82
N ALA A 93 9.18 -26.38 -17.11
CA ALA A 93 8.79 -27.15 -18.29
C ALA A 93 8.82 -26.34 -19.59
N SER A 94 8.77 -25.01 -19.48
CA SER A 94 8.79 -24.07 -20.60
C SER A 94 10.00 -23.14 -20.46
N VAL A 95 10.55 -22.68 -21.60
CA VAL A 95 11.68 -21.75 -21.64
C VAL A 95 11.42 -20.52 -20.78
N GLN A 96 12.34 -20.23 -19.86
CA GLN A 96 12.30 -19.04 -19.01
C GLN A 96 13.41 -18.07 -19.38
N ILE A 97 13.11 -16.78 -19.39
CA ILE A 97 14.12 -15.71 -19.38
C ILE A 97 14.12 -14.99 -18.03
N GLY A 98 15.15 -14.19 -17.78
CA GLY A 98 15.34 -13.50 -16.51
C GLY A 98 14.47 -12.24 -16.40
N LEU A 99 13.96 -11.99 -15.19
CA LEU A 99 13.37 -10.71 -14.80
C LEU A 99 13.81 -10.37 -13.39
N THR A 100 14.43 -9.22 -13.23
CA THR A 100 14.72 -8.60 -11.94
C THR A 100 14.15 -7.20 -11.91
N GLY A 101 14.09 -6.58 -10.75
CA GLY A 101 13.64 -5.20 -10.65
C GLY A 101 13.44 -4.71 -9.23
N THR A 102 13.13 -3.42 -9.13
CA THR A 102 12.83 -2.70 -7.90
C THR A 102 11.52 -1.95 -8.02
N ILE A 103 10.79 -1.84 -6.91
CA ILE A 103 9.58 -1.05 -6.75
C ILE A 103 9.90 0.19 -5.91
N THR A 104 9.29 1.32 -6.28
CA THR A 104 9.29 2.56 -5.50
C THR A 104 7.84 3.01 -5.30
N GLY A 105 7.45 3.38 -4.08
CA GLY A 105 6.05 3.55 -3.70
C GLY A 105 5.41 2.22 -3.26
N GLY A 106 4.28 2.28 -2.55
CA GLY A 106 3.73 1.10 -1.89
C GLY A 106 4.68 0.53 -0.83
N GLY A 107 4.94 -0.78 -0.88
CA GLY A 107 5.92 -1.46 -0.02
C GLY A 107 7.39 -1.30 -0.44
N GLY A 108 7.63 -0.85 -1.67
CA GLY A 108 8.97 -0.68 -2.23
C GLY A 108 9.84 -1.95 -2.24
N GLY A 109 11.13 -1.78 -2.53
CA GLY A 109 12.13 -2.86 -2.45
C GLY A 109 12.31 -3.65 -3.75
N ASN A 110 12.81 -4.89 -3.64
CA ASN A 110 13.01 -5.76 -4.79
C ASN A 110 11.72 -6.56 -5.11
N LEU A 111 11.60 -7.05 -6.36
CA LEU A 111 10.59 -8.05 -6.68
C LEU A 111 10.70 -9.26 -5.74
N ILE A 112 9.57 -9.76 -5.23
CA ILE A 112 9.52 -10.93 -4.33
C ILE A 112 9.68 -12.21 -5.15
N THR A 113 8.91 -12.34 -6.22
CA THR A 113 9.05 -13.41 -7.21
C THR A 113 8.91 -12.83 -8.61
N SER A 114 9.61 -13.41 -9.57
CA SER A 114 9.44 -13.09 -10.99
C SER A 114 9.34 -14.36 -11.81
N ASN A 115 8.56 -14.30 -12.89
CA ASN A 115 8.44 -15.36 -13.86
C ASN A 115 8.28 -14.75 -15.25
N VAL A 116 9.07 -15.22 -16.23
CA VAL A 116 8.92 -14.84 -17.63
C VAL A 116 8.98 -16.10 -18.47
N THR A 117 7.80 -16.55 -18.92
CA THR A 117 7.63 -17.84 -19.59
C THR A 117 7.34 -17.65 -21.06
N LEU A 118 8.01 -18.43 -21.92
CA LEU A 118 7.67 -18.51 -23.34
C LEU A 118 6.22 -18.99 -23.51
N ALA A 119 5.39 -18.15 -24.12
CA ALA A 119 4.02 -18.47 -24.48
C ALA A 119 3.94 -19.13 -25.86
N SER A 120 4.68 -18.59 -26.83
CA SER A 120 4.76 -19.13 -28.19
C SER A 120 5.96 -18.59 -28.94
N GLU A 121 6.47 -19.38 -29.88
CA GLU A 121 7.48 -18.93 -30.83
C GLU A 121 7.19 -19.44 -32.25
N SER A 122 7.64 -18.69 -33.23
CA SER A 122 7.57 -19.00 -34.64
C SER A 122 8.81 -18.47 -35.37
N LEU A 123 8.85 -18.67 -36.69
CA LEU A 123 9.87 -18.07 -37.56
C LEU A 123 9.85 -16.54 -37.53
N THR A 124 8.72 -15.93 -37.18
CA THR A 124 8.53 -14.48 -37.30
C THR A 124 8.42 -13.78 -35.95
N SER A 125 8.14 -14.49 -34.86
CA SER A 125 7.97 -13.87 -33.55
C SER A 125 8.20 -14.82 -32.39
N ALA A 126 8.54 -14.27 -31.23
CA ALA A 126 8.51 -14.95 -29.93
C ALA A 126 7.69 -14.11 -28.94
N THR A 127 6.88 -14.76 -28.13
CA THR A 127 6.03 -14.09 -27.12
C THR A 127 6.28 -14.73 -25.78
N PHE A 128 6.63 -13.89 -24.81
CA PHE A 128 6.77 -14.23 -23.41
C PHE A 128 5.68 -13.58 -22.59
N ASN A 129 5.10 -14.32 -21.65
CA ASN A 129 4.26 -13.76 -20.60
C ASN A 129 5.14 -13.54 -19.37
N PHE A 130 5.10 -12.34 -18.79
CA PHE A 130 5.77 -12.06 -17.54
C PHE A 130 4.78 -11.77 -16.43
N THR A 131 5.12 -12.21 -15.23
CA THR A 131 4.41 -11.90 -13.99
C THR A 131 5.43 -11.74 -12.89
N PHE A 132 5.21 -10.78 -11.99
CA PHE A 132 6.01 -10.66 -10.78
C PHE A 132 5.12 -10.29 -9.60
N THR A 133 5.63 -10.60 -8.41
CA THR A 133 5.01 -10.19 -7.15
C THR A 133 5.90 -9.20 -6.44
N TYR A 134 5.27 -8.32 -5.67
CA TYR A 134 5.91 -7.26 -4.93
C TYR A 134 5.09 -6.93 -3.69
N ASP A 135 5.61 -6.07 -2.83
CA ASP A 135 4.88 -5.64 -1.64
C ASP A 135 4.02 -4.41 -1.95
N LYS A 136 2.70 -4.54 -1.77
CA LYS A 136 1.75 -3.43 -1.96
C LYS A 136 1.74 -2.49 -0.77
N ASP A 137 2.13 -2.98 0.41
CA ASP A 137 2.00 -2.26 1.67
C ASP A 137 3.38 -1.81 2.18
N PRO A 138 3.53 -0.57 2.69
CA PRO A 138 4.76 -0.08 3.30
C PRO A 138 5.32 -1.02 4.40
N ALA A 139 4.44 -1.77 5.07
CA ALA A 139 4.82 -2.83 5.97
C ALA A 139 5.15 -4.13 5.22
N ALA A 140 6.44 -4.48 5.22
CA ALA A 140 6.94 -5.64 4.50
C ALA A 140 6.23 -6.97 4.88
N GLY A 141 5.78 -7.72 3.88
CA GLY A 141 5.16 -9.04 3.98
C GLY A 141 3.71 -9.02 4.41
N VAL A 142 3.07 -7.85 4.50
CA VAL A 142 1.67 -7.72 4.92
C VAL A 142 0.73 -7.98 3.74
N GLN A 143 0.98 -7.37 2.58
CA GLN A 143 0.13 -7.57 1.41
C GLN A 143 0.92 -7.66 0.12
N THR A 144 0.83 -8.81 -0.55
CA THR A 144 1.51 -9.04 -1.82
C THR A 144 0.65 -8.58 -3.00
N GLY A 145 1.26 -7.84 -3.91
CA GLY A 145 0.71 -7.50 -5.22
C GLY A 145 1.19 -8.44 -6.30
N THR A 146 0.46 -8.46 -7.41
CA THR A 146 0.89 -9.09 -8.66
C THR A 146 0.77 -8.04 -9.75
N ALA A 147 1.74 -8.03 -10.66
CA ALA A 147 1.70 -7.28 -11.89
C ALA A 147 2.31 -8.12 -13.01
N GLY A 148 2.00 -7.78 -14.26
CA GLY A 148 2.34 -8.65 -15.37
C GLY A 148 1.96 -8.11 -16.74
N GLY A 149 2.40 -8.84 -17.76
CA GLY A 149 2.31 -8.39 -19.12
C GLY A 149 2.87 -9.37 -20.13
N THR A 150 3.12 -8.86 -21.34
CA THR A 150 3.72 -9.61 -22.44
C THR A 150 4.94 -8.90 -22.97
N LEU A 151 5.99 -9.66 -23.30
CA LEU A 151 7.13 -9.22 -24.09
C LEU A 151 7.13 -9.99 -25.41
N VAL A 152 6.96 -9.25 -26.51
CA VAL A 152 6.86 -9.79 -27.87
C VAL A 152 8.08 -9.35 -28.66
N PHE A 153 8.82 -10.29 -29.24
CA PHE A 153 9.87 -10.03 -30.21
C PHE A 153 9.33 -10.30 -31.61
N ASP A 154 9.34 -9.29 -32.48
CA ASP A 154 9.08 -9.43 -33.92
C ASP A 154 10.42 -9.58 -34.64
N LYS A 155 10.70 -10.80 -35.10
CA LYS A 155 11.93 -11.20 -35.78
C LYS A 155 12.01 -10.69 -37.22
N VAL A 156 10.90 -10.21 -37.78
CA VAL A 156 10.84 -9.71 -39.17
C VAL A 156 10.94 -8.19 -39.19
N ALA A 157 10.24 -7.52 -38.28
CA ALA A 157 10.27 -6.08 -38.14
C ALA A 157 11.51 -5.59 -37.35
N ASP A 158 12.28 -6.50 -36.76
CA ASP A 158 13.43 -6.20 -35.88
C ASP A 158 13.04 -5.30 -34.71
N THR A 159 11.92 -5.61 -34.06
CA THR A 159 11.41 -4.85 -32.92
C THR A 159 11.03 -5.77 -31.78
N TYR A 160 10.96 -5.21 -30.58
CA TYR A 160 10.24 -5.81 -29.46
C TYR A 160 9.14 -4.87 -28.99
N THR A 161 8.14 -5.44 -28.33
CA THR A 161 7.05 -4.70 -27.70
C THR A 161 6.79 -5.27 -26.32
N ILE A 162 6.79 -4.40 -25.31
CA ILE A 162 6.41 -4.73 -23.95
C ILE A 162 5.03 -4.14 -23.72
N ASN A 163 4.12 -4.92 -23.15
CA ASN A 163 2.77 -4.49 -22.83
C ASN A 163 2.43 -4.87 -21.40
N LEU A 164 2.00 -3.90 -20.60
CA LEU A 164 1.55 -4.09 -19.22
C LEU A 164 0.06 -4.47 -19.23
N THR A 165 -0.27 -5.71 -18.88
CA THR A 165 -1.67 -6.19 -18.84
C THR A 165 -2.26 -6.20 -17.44
N ASP A 166 -1.41 -6.09 -16.43
CA ASP A 166 -1.78 -6.03 -15.01
C ASP A 166 -0.92 -4.94 -14.36
N PRO A 167 -1.44 -3.70 -14.24
CA PRO A 167 -0.74 -2.56 -13.65
C PRO A 167 -0.38 -2.78 -12.19
N LEU A 168 0.59 -2.01 -11.69
CA LEU A 168 0.92 -2.03 -10.27
C LEU A 168 -0.06 -1.14 -9.51
N GLU A 169 -0.54 -1.66 -8.39
CA GLU A 169 -1.27 -0.92 -7.37
C GLU A 169 -0.49 -0.98 -6.05
N GLY A 170 -0.55 0.04 -5.22
CA GLY A 170 0.03 0.04 -3.89
C GLY A 170 -0.75 0.92 -2.93
N PHE A 171 -0.34 0.90 -1.68
CA PHE A 171 -0.87 1.79 -0.64
C PHE A 171 0.27 2.64 -0.11
N SER A 172 0.07 3.94 0.06
CA SER A 172 1.00 4.74 0.85
C SER A 172 0.52 4.80 2.30
N PHE A 173 1.48 4.79 3.23
CA PHE A 173 1.22 5.14 4.61
C PHE A 173 1.29 6.66 4.68
N ASP A 174 0.13 7.29 4.71
CA ASP A 174 0.00 8.73 4.85
C ASP A 174 -0.83 9.05 6.09
N VAL A 175 -0.45 10.11 6.79
CA VAL A 175 -1.09 10.53 8.04
C VAL A 175 -1.61 11.95 7.87
N LEU A 176 -2.92 12.12 7.98
CA LEU A 176 -3.58 13.42 7.95
C LEU A 176 -3.51 14.06 9.34
N HIS A 177 -2.79 15.16 9.48
CA HIS A 177 -2.53 15.81 10.76
C HIS A 177 -3.47 17.00 11.04
N THR A 178 -4.07 17.04 12.24
CA THR A 178 -4.77 18.25 12.73
C THR A 178 -3.80 19.43 12.93
N SER A 179 -2.53 19.15 13.26
CA SER A 179 -1.49 20.16 13.42
C SER A 179 -1.14 20.89 12.12
N GLU A 180 -1.48 20.28 10.98
CA GLU A 180 -1.20 20.76 9.63
C GLU A 180 -2.48 21.09 8.84
N LEU A 181 -3.61 21.29 9.55
CA LEU A 181 -4.89 21.62 8.93
C LEU A 181 -4.73 22.73 7.87
N LEU A 182 -5.43 22.57 6.75
CA LEU A 182 -5.43 23.55 5.66
C LEU A 182 -6.36 24.73 5.93
N SER A 183 -7.51 24.43 6.53
CA SER A 183 -8.53 25.40 6.86
C SER A 183 -9.41 24.91 7.99
N LYS A 184 -10.01 25.83 8.74
CA LYS A 184 -10.99 25.52 9.77
C LYS A 184 -12.15 26.50 9.79
N GLU A 185 -13.30 26.02 10.22
CA GLU A 185 -14.51 26.80 10.45
C GLU A 185 -14.99 26.59 11.90
N PRO A 186 -15.17 27.67 12.70
CA PRO A 186 -14.81 29.06 12.40
C PRO A 186 -13.29 29.26 12.33
N THR A 187 -12.84 30.37 11.73
CA THR A 187 -11.39 30.64 11.51
C THR A 187 -10.56 30.87 12.79
N GLY A 188 -11.16 30.74 13.97
CA GLY A 188 -10.49 30.86 15.26
C GLY A 188 -11.45 30.58 16.43
N ASN A 189 -10.92 30.48 17.65
CA ASN A 189 -11.70 30.07 18.82
C ASN A 189 -12.35 31.25 19.56
N THR A 190 -12.23 32.46 19.00
CA THR A 190 -12.90 33.65 19.55
C THR A 190 -14.41 33.42 19.59
N GLY A 191 -15.00 33.62 20.76
CA GLY A 191 -16.44 33.40 20.96
C GLY A 191 -16.80 31.98 21.38
N HIS A 192 -15.81 31.12 21.65
CA HIS A 192 -16.01 29.79 22.23
C HIS A 192 -16.96 28.94 21.38
N PRO A 193 -16.54 28.51 20.18
CA PRO A 193 -17.41 27.79 19.27
C PRO A 193 -17.75 26.39 19.78
N PRO A 194 -19.04 25.99 19.79
CA PRO A 194 -19.46 24.64 20.17
C PRO A 194 -19.08 23.58 19.12
N ILE A 195 -18.92 23.99 17.86
CA ILE A 195 -18.59 23.12 16.74
C ILE A 195 -17.43 23.75 15.97
N VAL A 196 -16.41 22.95 15.69
CA VAL A 196 -15.31 23.30 14.78
C VAL A 196 -15.23 22.23 13.69
N VAL A 197 -15.05 22.62 12.43
CA VAL A 197 -14.74 21.71 11.33
C VAL A 197 -13.37 22.08 10.77
N GLU A 198 -12.47 21.11 10.72
CA GLU A 198 -11.15 21.25 10.10
C GLU A 198 -11.10 20.48 8.79
N ARG A 199 -10.36 21.00 7.81
CA ARG A 199 -10.02 20.30 6.56
C ARG A 199 -8.55 19.91 6.61
N LEU A 200 -8.28 18.63 6.51
CA LEU A 200 -6.94 18.03 6.52
C LEU A 200 -6.57 17.63 5.08
N GLN A 201 -5.27 17.56 4.78
CA GLN A 201 -4.75 17.01 3.53
C GLN A 201 -3.38 16.39 3.83
N ALA A 202 -3.02 15.36 3.06
CA ALA A 202 -1.68 14.79 2.96
C ALA A 202 -0.58 15.86 2.85
N ASP A 203 0.47 15.76 3.68
CA ASP A 203 1.70 16.55 3.51
C ASP A 203 2.63 15.89 2.48
N ASP A 204 2.17 15.70 1.24
CA ASP A 204 3.05 15.38 0.12
C ASP A 204 2.75 16.28 -1.09
N PRO A 205 3.74 17.01 -1.64
CA PRO A 205 3.60 17.73 -2.91
C PRO A 205 3.16 16.85 -4.11
N ASN A 206 3.18 15.52 -4.00
CA ASN A 206 2.82 14.58 -5.06
C ASN A 206 1.42 13.95 -4.93
N THR A 207 0.71 14.13 -3.82
CA THR A 207 -0.67 13.64 -3.70
C THR A 207 -1.64 14.60 -4.42
N PRO A 208 -2.59 14.10 -5.22
CA PRO A 208 -3.63 14.92 -5.82
C PRO A 208 -4.38 15.74 -4.74
N THR A 209 -4.80 16.95 -5.09
CA THR A 209 -5.44 17.94 -4.19
C THR A 209 -6.81 17.53 -3.61
N ASP A 210 -7.18 16.26 -3.66
CA ASP A 210 -8.57 15.81 -3.51
C ASP A 210 -8.69 14.64 -2.51
N GLU A 211 -7.91 14.66 -1.43
CA GLU A 211 -8.28 13.99 -0.18
C GLU A 211 -9.00 14.98 0.72
N ASP A 212 -10.21 15.37 0.32
CA ASP A 212 -11.09 16.25 1.08
C ASP A 212 -11.54 15.52 2.38
N PHE A 213 -10.64 15.41 3.37
CA PHE A 213 -10.91 14.81 4.68
C PHE A 213 -11.21 15.91 5.71
N TYR A 214 -12.43 15.90 6.22
CA TYR A 214 -12.91 16.86 7.18
C TYR A 214 -13.16 16.21 8.53
N VAL A 215 -12.73 16.88 9.60
CA VAL A 215 -12.98 16.44 10.98
C VAL A 215 -13.84 17.48 11.68
N GLN A 216 -15.02 17.06 12.13
CA GLN A 216 -15.88 17.87 13.00
C GLN A 216 -15.56 17.55 14.46
N PHE A 217 -15.31 18.59 15.23
CA PHE A 217 -15.06 18.55 16.67
C PHE A 217 -16.25 19.16 17.41
N THR A 218 -16.75 18.42 18.40
CA THR A 218 -17.75 18.88 19.37
C THR A 218 -17.35 18.45 20.77
N GLY A 219 -17.90 19.10 21.79
CA GLY A 219 -17.48 18.88 23.17
C GLY A 219 -18.65 18.87 24.12
N ASN A 220 -18.60 18.01 25.12
CA ASN A 220 -19.56 17.97 26.22
C ASN A 220 -18.83 18.12 27.55
N ALA A 221 -19.51 18.74 28.52
CA ALA A 221 -19.00 18.82 29.90
C ALA A 221 -20.07 18.41 30.90
N ILE A 222 -19.70 17.76 32.00
CA ILE A 222 -20.65 17.41 33.07
C ILE A 222 -20.98 18.65 33.88
N ASN A 223 -22.26 18.78 34.22
CA ASN A 223 -22.70 19.65 35.31
C ASN A 223 -23.75 18.93 36.16
N ARG A 224 -24.20 19.54 37.25
CA ARG A 224 -25.11 18.91 38.22
C ARG A 224 -26.44 18.40 37.61
N SER A 225 -26.88 18.92 36.47
CA SER A 225 -28.11 18.49 35.80
C SER A 225 -27.87 17.58 34.61
N ASN A 226 -26.62 17.49 34.12
CA ASN A 226 -26.25 16.83 32.87
C ASN A 226 -25.04 15.91 33.10
N PRO A 227 -25.20 14.77 33.80
CA PRO A 227 -24.19 13.72 33.81
C PRO A 227 -24.06 13.09 32.42
N PHE A 228 -22.93 12.44 32.14
CA PHE A 228 -22.79 11.62 30.94
C PHE A 228 -23.71 10.40 30.98
N SER A 229 -24.14 10.01 29.79
CA SER A 229 -25.00 8.85 29.52
C SER A 229 -24.66 8.29 28.13
N LEU A 230 -25.20 7.12 27.77
CA LEU A 230 -24.95 6.47 26.48
C LEU A 230 -26.14 6.65 25.53
N THR A 231 -25.87 7.04 24.29
CA THR A 231 -26.88 7.26 23.23
C THR A 231 -26.41 6.65 21.92
N GLY A 232 -27.34 6.52 20.96
CA GLY A 232 -27.08 5.86 19.68
C GLY A 232 -26.21 6.66 18.69
N ASN A 233 -25.99 7.94 18.95
CA ASN A 233 -25.37 8.87 18.00
C ASN A 233 -24.52 9.96 18.67
N GLY A 234 -24.33 9.89 19.99
CA GLY A 234 -23.57 10.88 20.75
C GLY A 234 -24.35 12.16 21.06
N GLU A 235 -25.68 12.18 20.89
CA GLU A 235 -26.50 13.38 21.09
C GLU A 235 -27.49 13.25 22.24
N GLY A 236 -27.70 14.36 22.94
CA GLY A 236 -28.68 14.45 24.02
C GLY A 236 -28.32 13.58 25.23
N SER A 237 -29.33 13.02 25.91
CA SER A 237 -29.12 12.20 27.11
C SER A 237 -30.02 10.97 27.16
N SER A 238 -29.57 9.92 27.83
CA SER A 238 -30.36 8.75 28.18
C SER A 238 -30.32 8.44 29.68
N ALA A 239 -30.94 7.34 30.10
CA ALA A 239 -30.78 6.78 31.44
C ALA A 239 -29.66 5.73 31.53
N ASP A 240 -29.03 5.40 30.39
CA ASP A 240 -28.00 4.38 30.32
C ASP A 240 -26.63 4.96 30.67
N THR A 241 -25.92 4.27 31.54
CA THR A 241 -24.58 4.65 32.04
C THR A 241 -23.65 3.45 32.12
N ILE A 242 -24.02 2.32 31.50
CA ILE A 242 -23.26 1.08 31.54
C ILE A 242 -22.91 0.69 30.11
N PHE A 243 -21.65 0.93 29.72
CA PHE A 243 -21.17 0.56 28.40
C PHE A 243 -21.19 -0.96 28.25
N THR A 244 -21.86 -1.45 27.21
CA THR A 244 -22.09 -2.87 26.97
C THR A 244 -21.66 -3.22 25.53
N PRO A 245 -20.49 -3.87 25.35
CA PRO A 245 -19.95 -4.18 24.03
C PRO A 245 -20.94 -5.00 23.19
N GLY A 246 -21.16 -4.57 21.94
CA GLY A 246 -22.03 -5.24 21.00
C GLY A 246 -23.54 -5.08 21.27
N ALA A 247 -23.95 -4.33 22.30
CA ALA A 247 -25.34 -4.02 22.59
C ALA A 247 -25.70 -2.64 22.03
N ASN A 248 -26.03 -2.58 20.74
CA ASN A 248 -26.27 -1.33 19.99
C ASN A 248 -25.00 -0.46 19.84
N HIS A 249 -25.11 0.53 18.97
CA HIS A 249 -24.12 1.60 18.83
C HIS A 249 -24.22 2.50 20.07
N GLU A 250 -23.20 2.54 20.92
CA GLU A 250 -23.20 3.29 22.18
C GLU A 250 -22.10 4.37 22.17
N MET A 251 -22.51 5.64 22.10
CA MET A 251 -21.64 6.81 22.23
C MET A 251 -22.00 7.58 23.51
N ILE A 252 -21.01 8.22 24.13
CA ILE A 252 -21.18 9.02 25.34
C ILE A 252 -21.74 10.40 24.97
N SER A 253 -22.73 10.89 25.72
CA SER A 253 -23.31 12.22 25.52
C SER A 253 -24.02 12.77 26.76
N ASN A 254 -24.34 14.06 26.72
CA ASN A 254 -25.29 14.70 27.62
C ASN A 254 -25.98 15.92 26.95
N ASN A 255 -26.96 16.55 27.62
CA ASN A 255 -27.59 17.79 27.12
C ASN A 255 -26.79 19.06 27.48
N ASN A 256 -25.47 18.97 27.63
CA ASN A 256 -24.58 20.08 27.97
C ASN A 256 -23.34 20.10 27.07
N GLU A 257 -23.61 20.38 25.79
CA GLU A 257 -22.58 20.78 24.85
C GLU A 257 -21.84 22.02 25.34
N THR A 258 -20.55 22.06 25.07
CA THR A 258 -19.65 23.16 25.38
C THR A 258 -18.75 23.43 24.19
N TRP A 259 -17.95 24.48 24.28
CA TRP A 259 -17.04 24.86 23.23
C TRP A 259 -15.81 23.97 23.15
N VAL A 260 -15.22 23.87 21.96
CA VAL A 260 -13.97 23.14 21.69
C VAL A 260 -12.88 24.07 21.20
N SER A 261 -11.64 23.71 21.52
CA SER A 261 -10.43 24.35 21.01
C SER A 261 -9.74 23.37 20.09
N ALA A 262 -10.14 23.30 18.82
CA ALA A 262 -9.45 22.52 17.78
C ALA A 262 -8.61 23.46 16.91
N THR A 263 -7.29 23.31 16.90
CA THR A 263 -6.32 24.17 16.23
C THR A 263 -5.08 23.38 15.85
N GLN A 264 -4.18 24.02 15.09
CA GLN A 264 -2.87 23.45 14.75
C GLN A 264 -1.96 23.12 15.94
N SER A 265 -2.30 23.55 17.16
CA SER A 265 -1.46 23.30 18.35
C SER A 265 -2.19 22.70 19.53
N THR A 266 -3.52 22.63 19.49
CA THR A 266 -4.36 22.16 20.60
C THR A 266 -5.67 21.58 20.09
N ASN A 267 -6.08 20.45 20.66
CA ASN A 267 -7.42 19.85 20.51
C ASN A 267 -7.99 19.59 21.91
N GLY A 268 -8.91 20.44 22.36
CA GLY A 268 -9.43 20.42 23.73
C GLY A 268 -10.90 20.80 23.87
N VAL A 269 -11.42 20.69 25.09
CA VAL A 269 -12.82 20.94 25.44
C VAL A 269 -12.86 21.99 26.54
N ALA A 270 -13.72 23.00 26.38
CA ALA A 270 -13.81 24.15 27.27
C ALA A 270 -12.45 24.82 27.62
N GLY A 271 -11.45 24.63 26.77
CA GLY A 271 -10.04 24.96 26.97
C GLY A 271 -9.15 24.27 25.94
N ASP A 272 -7.84 24.42 26.11
CA ASP A 272 -6.81 23.81 25.25
C ASP A 272 -6.43 22.38 25.68
N THR A 273 -7.18 21.80 26.61
CA THR A 273 -6.97 20.49 27.22
C THR A 273 -8.30 19.79 27.38
N ILE A 274 -8.27 18.48 27.59
CA ILE A 274 -9.40 17.70 28.09
C ILE A 274 -9.12 17.38 29.55
N GLN A 275 -9.97 17.87 30.44
CA GLN A 275 -9.90 17.67 31.88
C GLN A 275 -10.98 16.70 32.34
N LYS A 276 -11.00 16.44 33.64
CA LYS A 276 -12.11 15.76 34.31
C LYS A 276 -13.45 16.35 33.85
N ASP A 277 -14.45 15.48 33.72
CA ASP A 277 -15.83 15.83 33.40
C ASP A 277 -16.02 16.38 31.97
N GLU A 278 -15.01 16.27 31.10
CA GLU A 278 -15.05 16.71 29.70
C GLU A 278 -14.93 15.53 28.71
N LEU A 279 -15.53 15.70 27.53
CA LEU A 279 -15.54 14.73 26.44
C LEU A 279 -15.34 15.48 25.11
N LEU A 280 -14.34 15.07 24.33
CA LEU A 280 -14.14 15.53 22.96
C LEU A 280 -14.71 14.48 22.00
N THR A 281 -15.55 14.89 21.06
CA THR A 281 -16.10 14.03 20.02
C THR A 281 -15.58 14.47 18.65
N LEU A 282 -15.12 13.50 17.86
CA LEU A 282 -14.60 13.66 16.51
C LEU A 282 -15.48 12.84 15.54
N ARG A 283 -15.84 13.42 14.40
CA ARG A 283 -16.54 12.73 13.30
C ARG A 283 -15.93 13.08 11.95
N PHE A 284 -15.82 12.09 11.07
CA PHE A 284 -15.10 12.22 9.79
C PHE A 284 -16.04 12.41 8.60
N PHE A 285 -15.70 13.33 7.71
CA PHE A 285 -16.51 13.66 6.54
C PHE A 285 -15.66 13.83 5.28
N ASN A 286 -16.24 13.51 4.13
CA ASN A 286 -15.62 13.72 2.81
C ASN A 286 -15.98 15.10 2.20
N SER A 287 -16.64 15.95 2.98
CA SER A 287 -17.05 17.29 2.57
C SER A 287 -17.32 18.17 3.79
N ASN A 288 -17.26 19.49 3.62
CA ASN A 288 -17.60 20.43 4.69
C ASN A 288 -19.09 20.35 5.05
N VAL A 289 -19.37 19.90 6.28
CA VAL A 289 -20.73 19.80 6.84
C VAL A 289 -21.24 21.10 7.50
N GLY A 290 -20.37 22.10 7.65
CA GLY A 290 -20.66 23.36 8.30
C GLY A 290 -20.77 23.26 9.82
N ILE A 291 -21.09 24.37 10.48
CA ILE A 291 -21.05 24.53 11.95
C ILE A 291 -22.37 25.03 12.57
N VAL A 292 -23.47 24.98 11.83
CA VAL A 292 -24.77 25.49 12.31
C VAL A 292 -25.44 24.49 13.26
N ASN A 293 -25.40 23.21 12.89
CA ASN A 293 -25.83 22.10 13.72
C ASN A 293 -24.78 21.01 13.60
N GLU A 294 -24.65 20.21 14.64
CA GLU A 294 -23.78 19.04 14.65
C GLU A 294 -24.22 18.02 13.58
N ALA A 295 -23.31 17.68 12.68
CA ALA A 295 -23.51 16.55 11.77
C ALA A 295 -23.18 15.25 12.50
N THR A 296 -24.12 14.29 12.47
CA THR A 296 -24.06 13.05 13.25
C THR A 296 -23.91 11.79 12.38
N ALA A 297 -23.80 11.94 11.06
CA ALA A 297 -23.66 10.85 10.11
C ALA A 297 -22.34 11.00 9.34
N PRO A 298 -21.23 10.41 9.85
CA PRO A 298 -19.93 10.43 9.18
C PRO A 298 -19.99 9.95 7.73
N THR A 299 -19.09 10.47 6.89
CA THR A 299 -19.00 10.12 5.46
C THR A 299 -17.59 9.78 4.99
N ALA A 300 -16.58 10.00 5.83
CA ALA A 300 -15.20 9.55 5.60
C ALA A 300 -14.78 8.53 6.65
N THR A 301 -13.69 7.84 6.38
CA THR A 301 -13.15 6.79 7.26
C THR A 301 -11.63 6.84 7.34
N ALA A 302 -11.07 6.33 8.43
CA ALA A 302 -9.63 6.16 8.63
C ALA A 302 -9.33 4.75 9.14
N SER A 303 -8.15 4.22 8.82
CA SER A 303 -7.72 2.89 9.24
C SER A 303 -7.10 2.92 10.63
N SER A 304 -6.26 3.91 10.91
CA SER A 304 -5.65 4.12 12.22
C SER A 304 -5.81 5.57 12.67
N MET A 305 -5.67 5.74 13.98
CA MET A 305 -5.63 7.05 14.63
C MET A 305 -4.40 7.10 15.55
N ALA A 306 -3.63 8.18 15.45
CA ALA A 306 -2.51 8.48 16.33
C ALA A 306 -2.79 9.78 17.07
N ILE A 307 -2.70 9.81 18.40
CA ILE A 307 -2.98 10.98 19.22
C ILE A 307 -1.69 11.40 19.91
N LYS A 308 -1.20 12.60 19.56
CA LYS A 308 -0.03 13.21 20.17
C LYS A 308 -0.45 14.12 21.32
N PHE A 309 0.18 13.92 22.46
CA PHE A 309 -0.02 14.70 23.66
C PHE A 309 1.25 15.47 24.03
N ASP A 310 1.07 16.63 24.64
CA ASP A 310 2.09 17.35 25.42
C ASP A 310 1.76 17.19 26.91
N GLY A 311 2.77 16.98 27.76
CA GLY A 311 2.54 17.00 29.20
C GLY A 311 2.28 15.65 29.86
N ILE A 312 2.43 14.52 29.17
CA ILE A 312 2.19 13.20 29.76
C ILE A 312 3.27 12.87 30.79
N GLY A 313 2.87 12.80 32.05
CA GLY A 313 3.67 12.33 33.19
C GLY A 313 3.68 10.80 33.32
N ASN A 314 3.60 10.30 34.56
CA ASN A 314 3.77 8.88 34.90
C ASN A 314 2.45 8.17 35.30
N SER A 315 1.32 8.87 35.26
CA SER A 315 0.03 8.30 35.70
C SER A 315 -1.09 8.51 34.71
N GLU A 316 -0.94 9.45 33.78
CA GLU A 316 -1.95 9.84 32.82
C GLU A 316 -2.37 8.65 31.98
N ASP A 317 -3.65 8.35 32.00
CA ASP A 317 -4.32 7.39 31.13
C ASP A 317 -5.52 8.04 30.44
N LEU A 318 -6.25 7.28 29.63
CA LEU A 318 -7.42 7.79 28.93
C LEU A 318 -8.37 6.68 28.49
N MET A 319 -9.60 7.10 28.25
CA MET A 319 -10.63 6.32 27.57
C MET A 319 -10.87 6.89 26.17
N VAL A 320 -10.90 6.01 25.18
CA VAL A 320 -11.27 6.32 23.80
C VAL A 320 -12.47 5.46 23.40
N ILE A 321 -13.54 6.08 22.92
CA ILE A 321 -14.69 5.37 22.33
C ILE A 321 -14.56 5.48 20.82
N LEU A 322 -14.29 4.36 20.16
CA LEU A 322 -14.18 4.29 18.71
C LEU A 322 -15.58 4.15 18.11
N ASP A 323 -15.88 5.00 17.12
CA ASP A 323 -17.04 4.87 16.25
C ASP A 323 -16.60 4.20 14.95
N LEU A 324 -17.11 3.00 14.71
CA LEU A 324 -16.61 2.06 13.72
C LEU A 324 -17.68 1.72 12.69
N ILE A 325 -17.27 1.56 11.44
CA ILE A 325 -18.11 1.12 10.33
C ILE A 325 -17.45 -0.01 9.54
N ASP A 326 -18.23 -1.03 9.23
CA ASP A 326 -17.87 -2.06 8.26
C ASP A 326 -18.47 -1.65 6.91
N LYS A 327 -17.62 -1.28 5.95
CA LYS A 327 -18.06 -0.77 4.64
C LYS A 327 -18.52 -1.87 3.69
N ASN A 328 -18.03 -3.09 3.88
CA ASN A 328 -18.18 -4.19 2.93
C ASN A 328 -19.07 -5.32 3.49
N GLY A 329 -19.58 -5.14 4.71
CA GLY A 329 -20.40 -6.14 5.37
C GLY A 329 -19.59 -7.35 5.82
N ALA A 330 -20.27 -8.28 6.50
CA ALA A 330 -19.64 -9.45 7.08
C ALA A 330 -19.10 -10.43 6.01
N ASP A 331 -19.53 -10.29 4.76
CA ASP A 331 -19.02 -11.07 3.62
C ASP A 331 -17.82 -10.42 2.92
N ASN A 332 -17.44 -9.20 3.31
CA ASN A 332 -16.41 -8.39 2.66
C ASN A 332 -16.69 -8.11 1.18
N ILE A 333 -17.97 -8.01 0.79
CA ILE A 333 -18.40 -7.69 -0.57
C ILE A 333 -19.27 -6.43 -0.53
N ALA A 334 -18.72 -5.32 -1.02
CA ALA A 334 -19.49 -4.09 -1.19
C ALA A 334 -20.72 -4.26 -2.11
N GLY A 335 -21.79 -3.58 -1.78
CA GLY A 335 -23.08 -3.56 -2.48
C GLY A 335 -24.10 -4.59 -1.96
N THR A 336 -23.84 -5.21 -0.80
CA THR A 336 -24.71 -6.22 -0.19
C THR A 336 -25.60 -5.57 0.89
N THR A 337 -26.41 -6.38 1.57
CA THR A 337 -27.41 -5.87 2.53
C THR A 337 -26.84 -5.59 3.93
N ASP A 338 -25.66 -6.10 4.21
CA ASP A 338 -24.94 -5.99 5.49
C ASP A 338 -23.84 -4.93 5.50
N ASP A 339 -23.62 -4.24 4.37
CA ASP A 339 -22.77 -3.06 4.29
C ASP A 339 -23.17 -1.95 5.26
N ASN A 340 -22.19 -1.15 5.65
CA ASN A 340 -22.32 0.03 6.50
C ASN A 340 -22.90 -0.29 7.89
N SER A 341 -22.64 -1.51 8.39
CA SER A 341 -22.91 -1.86 9.78
C SER A 341 -22.01 -1.04 10.70
N THR A 342 -22.58 -0.41 11.71
CA THR A 342 -21.82 0.42 12.66
C THR A 342 -21.84 -0.17 14.06
N ILE A 343 -20.71 -0.05 14.75
CA ILE A 343 -20.55 -0.47 16.14
C ILE A 343 -19.72 0.58 16.89
N THR A 344 -19.70 0.48 18.22
CA THR A 344 -18.75 1.21 19.05
C THR A 344 -17.90 0.26 19.88
N ARG A 345 -16.66 0.66 20.14
CA ARG A 345 -15.73 -0.05 21.03
C ARG A 345 -15.06 0.93 21.98
N ALA A 346 -15.05 0.60 23.26
CA ALA A 346 -14.26 1.33 24.23
C ALA A 346 -12.83 0.78 24.26
N VAL A 347 -11.85 1.67 24.33
CA VAL A 347 -10.43 1.38 24.49
C VAL A 347 -9.97 2.11 25.74
N TYR A 348 -9.36 1.37 26.67
CA TYR A 348 -8.61 1.91 27.78
C TYR A 348 -7.15 1.93 27.40
N VAL A 349 -6.51 3.08 27.57
CA VAL A 349 -5.11 3.28 27.24
C VAL A 349 -4.36 3.60 28.52
N SER A 350 -3.61 2.62 29.02
CA SER A 350 -2.82 2.81 30.23
C SER A 350 -1.60 3.70 29.96
N ASN A 351 -1.06 4.33 30.99
CA ASN A 351 0.17 5.13 30.86
C ASN A 351 1.37 4.36 30.27
N ALA A 352 1.42 3.04 30.48
CA ALA A 352 2.48 2.18 29.97
C ALA A 352 2.41 1.98 28.44
N ASP A 353 1.22 2.17 27.88
CA ASP A 353 0.96 2.01 26.45
C ASP A 353 1.17 3.30 25.65
N ILE A 354 1.40 4.42 26.34
CA ILE A 354 1.76 5.70 25.72
C ILE A 354 3.25 5.71 25.37
N TYR A 355 3.55 5.81 24.08
CA TYR A 355 4.91 5.97 23.57
C TYR A 355 5.54 7.27 24.03
N ARG A 356 6.81 7.21 24.42
CA ARG A 356 7.61 8.36 24.86
C ARG A 356 8.66 8.76 23.82
N ALA A 357 9.32 9.89 24.06
CA ALA A 357 10.44 10.35 23.23
C ALA A 357 11.45 9.24 22.92
N GLY A 358 11.73 9.03 21.63
CA GLY A 358 12.62 7.99 21.12
C GLY A 358 12.03 6.57 21.08
N GLN A 359 10.73 6.39 21.38
CA GLN A 359 10.06 5.09 21.36
C GLN A 359 9.06 4.94 20.21
N VAL A 360 8.78 6.00 19.45
CA VAL A 360 7.81 5.97 18.34
C VAL A 360 8.26 4.90 17.33
N PRO A 361 7.39 3.92 17.00
CA PRO A 361 7.71 2.87 16.04
C PRO A 361 7.61 3.38 14.60
N ALA A 362 8.33 2.73 13.68
CA ALA A 362 8.04 2.89 12.26
C ALA A 362 6.67 2.27 11.93
N PRO A 363 5.91 2.82 10.95
CA PRO A 363 6.25 4.00 10.15
C PRO A 363 6.00 5.35 10.86
N TYR A 364 5.18 5.42 11.92
CA TYR A 364 4.83 6.65 12.65
C TYR A 364 6.01 7.52 13.12
N SER A 365 7.22 6.96 13.23
CA SER A 365 8.43 7.71 13.59
C SER A 365 8.88 8.75 12.55
N SER A 366 8.41 8.67 11.29
CA SER A 366 8.61 9.73 10.30
C SER A 366 7.64 10.90 10.50
N GLU A 367 6.42 10.59 10.95
CA GLU A 367 5.30 11.54 11.08
C GLU A 367 5.28 12.25 12.43
N PHE A 368 5.61 11.52 13.51
CA PHE A 368 5.53 12.03 14.88
C PHE A 368 6.90 12.15 15.52
N THR A 369 7.33 13.40 15.70
CA THR A 369 8.46 13.70 16.59
C THR A 369 7.93 14.03 17.99
N LEU A 370 8.37 13.26 18.98
CA LEU A 370 8.08 13.49 20.40
C LEU A 370 9.29 14.13 21.09
N ASP A 371 9.04 15.14 21.91
CA ASP A 371 10.05 15.71 22.80
C ASP A 371 9.79 15.36 24.29
N ASN A 372 10.72 15.82 25.14
CA ASN A 372 10.70 15.81 26.61
C ASN A 372 9.59 14.99 27.30
N ASN A 373 8.37 15.53 27.36
CA ASN A 373 7.19 15.02 28.07
C ASN A 373 6.01 14.76 27.11
N ASP A 374 6.27 14.68 25.81
CA ASP A 374 5.28 14.28 24.83
C ASP A 374 4.93 12.79 24.99
N GLY A 375 3.68 12.48 24.65
CA GLY A 375 3.18 11.12 24.54
C GLY A 375 2.56 10.87 23.17
N LEU A 376 2.60 9.64 22.69
CA LEU A 376 1.87 9.22 21.50
C LEU A 376 1.10 7.95 21.79
N VAL A 377 -0.17 7.95 21.44
CA VAL A 377 -1.04 6.77 21.43
C VAL A 377 -1.32 6.44 19.98
N ILE A 378 -1.21 5.18 19.61
CA ILE A 378 -1.51 4.68 18.26
C ILE A 378 -2.56 3.60 18.42
N ILE A 379 -3.62 3.68 17.61
CA ILE A 379 -4.71 2.70 17.56
C ILE A 379 -4.89 2.30 16.10
N GLU A 380 -4.58 1.04 15.79
CA GLU A 380 -4.63 0.46 14.45
C GLU A 380 -5.84 -0.48 14.30
N GLN A 381 -6.18 -0.84 13.05
CA GLN A 381 -7.30 -1.76 12.79
C GLN A 381 -7.22 -3.06 13.58
N ASN A 382 -6.03 -3.62 13.75
CA ASN A 382 -5.83 -4.86 14.50
C ASN A 382 -5.96 -4.70 16.02
N ASP A 383 -6.09 -3.48 16.55
CA ASP A 383 -6.41 -3.24 17.96
C ASP A 383 -7.89 -3.39 18.25
N TYR A 384 -8.74 -3.01 17.30
CA TYR A 384 -10.18 -2.97 17.49
C TYR A 384 -10.97 -3.99 16.64
N ASN A 385 -10.32 -4.67 15.69
CA ASN A 385 -10.91 -5.79 14.95
C ASN A 385 -10.52 -7.15 15.55
N ALA A 386 -11.51 -8.02 15.68
CA ALA A 386 -11.32 -9.45 15.90
C ALA A 386 -11.08 -10.19 14.57
N ALA A 387 -10.72 -11.47 14.65
CA ALA A 387 -10.52 -12.30 13.47
C ALA A 387 -11.78 -12.35 12.59
N GLY A 388 -11.66 -11.91 11.33
CA GLY A 388 -12.75 -11.87 10.36
C GLY A 388 -13.59 -10.58 10.39
N GLU A 389 -13.18 -9.58 11.18
CA GLU A 389 -13.76 -8.24 11.16
C GLU A 389 -12.88 -7.29 10.32
N ASP A 390 -13.54 -6.36 9.59
CA ASP A 390 -12.91 -5.35 8.73
C ASP A 390 -13.51 -3.95 9.01
N TYR A 391 -13.68 -3.63 10.29
CA TYR A 391 -14.15 -2.30 10.68
C TYR A 391 -13.06 -1.25 10.43
N VAL A 392 -13.50 -0.04 10.08
CA VAL A 392 -12.67 1.16 9.99
C VAL A 392 -13.27 2.28 10.86
N LEU A 393 -12.46 3.26 11.24
CA LEU A 393 -12.89 4.40 12.05
C LEU A 393 -13.73 5.36 11.21
N GLN A 394 -14.84 5.84 11.75
CA GLN A 394 -15.61 6.97 11.20
C GLN A 394 -15.75 8.13 12.19
N GLY A 395 -15.24 7.95 13.40
CA GLY A 395 -15.16 8.93 14.46
C GLY A 395 -14.53 8.35 15.73
N ALA A 396 -14.36 9.20 16.73
CA ALA A 396 -13.91 8.79 18.06
C ALA A 396 -14.40 9.76 19.13
N GLN A 397 -14.43 9.31 20.38
CA GLN A 397 -14.61 10.18 21.54
C GLN A 397 -13.45 9.98 22.51
N ILE A 398 -12.91 11.08 23.04
CA ILE A 398 -11.72 11.07 23.88
C ILE A 398 -12.06 11.73 25.22
N MET A 399 -11.71 11.05 26.31
CA MET A 399 -11.86 11.57 27.67
C MET A 399 -10.77 11.02 28.58
N GLN A 400 -10.44 11.76 29.63
CA GLN A 400 -9.36 11.38 30.56
C GLN A 400 -9.71 10.22 31.49
N SER A 401 -10.98 9.84 31.67
CA SER A 401 -11.40 8.68 32.49
C SER A 401 -12.87 8.36 32.22
N GLY A 402 -13.44 7.33 32.86
CA GLY A 402 -14.84 6.95 32.73
C GLY A 402 -15.88 8.03 33.04
N ASN A 403 -15.55 9.08 33.80
CA ASN A 403 -16.45 10.23 34.08
C ASN A 403 -17.91 9.87 34.47
N GLY A 404 -18.11 8.75 35.17
CA GLY A 404 -19.43 8.27 35.62
C GLY A 404 -20.08 7.22 34.71
N ILE A 405 -19.52 6.96 33.52
CA ILE A 405 -19.81 5.75 32.74
C ILE A 405 -19.07 4.57 33.37
N THR A 406 -19.72 3.41 33.38
CA THR A 406 -19.16 2.18 33.94
C THR A 406 -19.26 1.05 32.93
N GLY A 407 -18.51 -0.03 33.15
CA GLY A 407 -18.52 -1.20 32.29
C GLY A 407 -17.55 -2.24 32.85
N ASN A 408 -18.01 -3.48 33.01
CA ASN A 408 -17.21 -4.54 33.62
C ASN A 408 -16.66 -5.48 32.54
N ASN A 409 -15.34 -5.47 32.33
CA ASN A 409 -14.67 -6.19 31.23
C ASN A 409 -15.27 -5.82 29.86
N THR A 410 -15.30 -4.54 29.56
CA THR A 410 -15.96 -3.99 28.37
C THR A 410 -15.07 -3.11 27.51
N ALA A 411 -13.92 -2.68 28.03
CA ALA A 411 -12.96 -1.89 27.28
C ALA A 411 -11.80 -2.76 26.80
N ILE A 412 -11.31 -2.50 25.60
CA ILE A 412 -10.08 -3.08 25.07
C ILE A 412 -8.92 -2.52 25.89
N ASP A 413 -8.07 -3.40 26.41
CA ASP A 413 -6.79 -3.02 26.99
C ASP A 413 -5.81 -2.81 25.83
N LEU A 414 -5.45 -1.55 25.56
CA LEU A 414 -4.59 -1.24 24.42
C LEU A 414 -3.22 -1.90 24.63
N VAL A 415 -2.77 -2.68 23.66
CA VAL A 415 -1.40 -3.15 23.56
C VAL A 415 -0.65 -2.17 22.69
N ARG A 416 0.33 -1.46 23.24
CA ARG A 416 1.03 -0.41 22.49
C ARG A 416 1.71 -0.85 21.19
N THR A 417 1.99 -2.13 20.99
CA THR A 417 2.84 -2.59 19.88
C THR A 417 2.09 -2.38 18.56
N THR A 418 2.75 -1.83 17.54
CA THR A 418 2.15 -1.59 16.23
C THR A 418 2.44 -2.71 15.22
N GLY A 419 1.74 -2.67 14.08
CA GLY A 419 1.88 -3.58 12.95
C GLY A 419 1.25 -4.96 13.20
N ALA A 420 1.40 -5.86 12.22
CA ALA A 420 0.70 -7.16 12.20
C ALA A 420 0.90 -8.04 13.46
N GLY A 421 2.00 -7.83 14.21
CA GLY A 421 2.29 -8.57 15.44
C GLY A 421 1.82 -7.90 16.74
N GLY A 422 1.21 -6.72 16.68
CA GLY A 422 1.01 -5.83 17.82
C GLY A 422 -0.42 -5.69 18.36
N GLY A 423 -1.41 -6.23 17.64
CA GLY A 423 -2.82 -5.95 17.90
C GLY A 423 -3.34 -6.30 19.30
N SER A 424 -4.20 -5.43 19.81
CA SER A 424 -4.97 -5.59 21.04
C SER A 424 -6.09 -6.64 20.91
N ASN A 425 -6.62 -7.10 22.05
CA ASN A 425 -7.70 -8.08 22.02
C ASN A 425 -9.07 -7.40 22.01
N ALA A 426 -9.72 -7.42 20.85
CA ALA A 426 -10.98 -6.72 20.65
C ALA A 426 -12.19 -7.32 21.39
N THR A 427 -12.17 -8.61 21.76
CA THR A 427 -13.38 -9.33 22.26
C THR A 427 -13.18 -10.16 23.52
N SER A 428 -11.95 -10.36 23.98
CA SER A 428 -11.63 -11.19 25.15
C SER A 428 -10.48 -10.56 25.94
N GLY A 429 -10.38 -10.87 27.24
CA GLY A 429 -9.39 -10.20 28.09
C GLY A 429 -9.64 -8.69 28.27
N LEU A 430 -10.85 -8.23 27.98
CA LEU A 430 -11.29 -6.85 28.16
C LEU A 430 -11.16 -6.43 29.62
N VAL A 431 -10.86 -5.15 29.84
CA VAL A 431 -10.73 -4.51 31.14
C VAL A 431 -11.98 -3.70 31.49
N ASN A 432 -12.08 -3.30 32.74
CA ASN A 432 -13.16 -2.42 33.17
C ASN A 432 -12.98 -1.04 32.55
N PHE A 433 -14.09 -0.32 32.39
CA PHE A 433 -14.03 1.12 32.20
C PHE A 433 -13.24 1.77 33.33
N ASP A 434 -12.42 2.74 32.95
CA ASP A 434 -11.60 3.45 33.91
C ASP A 434 -12.46 4.25 34.93
N GLY A 435 -11.97 4.32 36.17
CA GLY A 435 -12.63 5.04 37.25
C GLY A 435 -12.34 6.54 37.17
N THR A 436 -13.20 7.38 37.74
CA THR A 436 -12.98 8.83 37.69
C THR A 436 -11.69 9.25 38.40
N ASP A 437 -10.83 9.98 37.71
CA ASP A 437 -9.65 10.65 38.27
C ASP A 437 -9.61 12.15 37.93
N ASN A 438 -8.42 12.76 37.84
CA ASN A 438 -8.24 14.19 37.56
C ASN A 438 -7.09 14.44 36.59
N ASP A 439 -6.84 13.50 35.68
CA ASP A 439 -5.83 13.67 34.65
C ASP A 439 -6.19 14.79 33.69
N VAL A 440 -5.16 15.36 33.04
CA VAL A 440 -5.30 16.46 32.11
C VAL A 440 -4.56 16.11 30.84
N LEU A 441 -5.31 16.00 29.74
CA LEU A 441 -4.77 15.63 28.44
C LEU A 441 -4.66 16.88 27.58
N LYS A 442 -3.45 17.23 27.14
CA LYS A 442 -3.24 18.27 26.14
C LYS A 442 -2.90 17.62 24.81
N ILE A 443 -3.88 17.47 23.95
CA ILE A 443 -3.67 16.93 22.60
C ILE A 443 -3.11 18.04 21.72
N THR A 444 -1.91 17.83 21.17
CA THR A 444 -1.26 18.78 20.26
C THR A 444 -1.45 18.39 18.80
N ASP A 445 -1.71 17.11 18.53
CA ASP A 445 -2.00 16.62 17.19
C ASP A 445 -2.79 15.31 17.22
N ILE A 446 -3.59 15.08 16.19
CA ILE A 446 -4.25 13.82 15.90
C ILE A 446 -3.98 13.52 14.44
N GLY A 447 -3.36 12.38 14.18
CA GLY A 447 -3.14 11.83 12.85
C GLY A 447 -4.17 10.77 12.50
N PHE A 448 -4.63 10.77 11.26
CA PHE A 448 -5.52 9.75 10.72
C PHE A 448 -4.89 9.14 9.47
N THR A 449 -4.78 7.81 9.41
CA THR A 449 -4.35 7.16 8.16
C THR A 449 -5.57 6.93 7.27
N SER A 450 -5.60 7.57 6.10
CA SER A 450 -6.46 7.16 5.00
C SER A 450 -5.75 6.04 4.24
N THR A 451 -6.48 5.06 3.71
CA THR A 451 -5.93 4.16 2.70
C THR A 451 -5.80 4.93 1.40
N VAL A 452 -4.65 5.56 1.18
CA VAL A 452 -4.35 6.20 -0.09
C VAL A 452 -3.88 5.12 -1.04
N THR A 453 -4.68 4.83 -2.07
CA THR A 453 -4.21 4.02 -3.20
C THR A 453 -3.17 4.83 -3.96
N GLU A 454 -1.92 4.37 -3.90
CA GLU A 454 -0.83 4.90 -4.72
C GLU A 454 -0.73 4.09 -6.02
N THR A 455 -0.16 4.70 -7.05
CA THR A 455 0.27 4.04 -8.27
C THR A 455 1.80 3.86 -8.21
N PRO A 456 2.33 2.70 -7.78
CA PRO A 456 3.76 2.54 -7.56
C PRO A 456 4.54 2.56 -8.88
N ASN A 457 5.82 2.90 -8.78
CA ASN A 457 6.76 2.84 -9.90
C ASN A 457 7.57 1.54 -9.85
N ALA A 458 8.01 1.07 -11.01
CA ALA A 458 8.89 -0.09 -11.11
C ALA A 458 10.04 0.14 -12.08
N ASN A 459 11.22 -0.38 -11.75
CA ASN A 459 12.35 -0.48 -12.66
C ASN A 459 12.62 -1.96 -12.89
N LEU A 460 12.38 -2.44 -14.11
CA LEU A 460 12.44 -3.83 -14.52
C LEU A 460 13.63 -4.06 -15.46
N ASP A 461 14.28 -5.20 -15.32
CA ASP A 461 15.38 -5.66 -16.18
C ASP A 461 15.06 -7.06 -16.71
N PHE A 462 14.74 -7.13 -18.01
CA PHE A 462 14.54 -8.39 -18.72
C PHE A 462 15.87 -8.86 -19.31
N ALA A 463 16.39 -9.97 -18.79
CA ALA A 463 17.66 -10.53 -19.21
C ALA A 463 17.46 -11.78 -20.08
N PHE A 464 18.06 -11.85 -21.27
CA PHE A 464 17.93 -13.00 -22.16
C PHE A 464 19.17 -13.26 -23.03
N GLN A 465 19.25 -14.44 -23.62
CA GLN A 465 20.22 -14.82 -24.65
C GLN A 465 19.48 -15.56 -25.75
N VAL A 466 19.99 -15.48 -26.98
CA VAL A 466 19.51 -16.29 -28.10
C VAL A 466 20.60 -17.24 -28.59
N ALA A 467 20.18 -18.40 -29.08
CA ALA A 467 21.00 -19.44 -29.65
C ALA A 467 20.45 -19.92 -30.99
N ASP A 468 21.34 -20.16 -31.94
CA ASP A 468 21.04 -20.75 -33.24
C ASP A 468 20.95 -22.29 -33.16
N ALA A 469 20.92 -22.98 -34.30
CA ALA A 469 20.65 -24.41 -34.37
C ALA A 469 21.76 -25.31 -33.78
N ASP A 470 23.03 -24.90 -33.84
CA ASP A 470 24.17 -25.67 -33.32
C ASP A 470 24.71 -25.15 -31.98
N ALA A 471 24.02 -24.15 -31.42
CA ALA A 471 24.08 -23.67 -30.05
C ALA A 471 25.19 -22.66 -29.77
N ASP A 472 25.63 -21.93 -30.79
CA ASP A 472 26.29 -20.65 -30.62
C ASP A 472 25.31 -19.65 -29.99
N GLN A 473 25.84 -18.73 -29.17
CA GLN A 473 25.01 -17.89 -28.29
C GLN A 473 25.44 -16.45 -28.32
N THR A 474 24.45 -15.55 -28.19
CA THR A 474 24.73 -14.15 -27.91
C THR A 474 25.25 -13.97 -26.49
N ALA A 475 25.91 -12.83 -26.23
CA ALA A 475 26.05 -12.33 -24.87
C ALA A 475 24.67 -12.10 -24.23
N MET A 476 24.64 -11.98 -22.90
CA MET A 476 23.41 -11.63 -22.17
C MET A 476 22.95 -10.23 -22.58
N GLN A 477 21.69 -10.15 -22.98
CA GLN A 477 21.00 -8.95 -23.41
C GLN A 477 20.08 -8.47 -22.29
N HIS A 478 19.87 -7.16 -22.22
CA HIS A 478 19.05 -6.52 -21.20
C HIS A 478 18.09 -5.52 -21.86
N ILE A 479 16.80 -5.62 -21.52
CA ILE A 479 15.81 -4.58 -21.80
C ILE A 479 15.41 -3.98 -20.47
N LEU A 480 15.77 -2.72 -20.26
CA LEU A 480 15.45 -1.96 -19.06
C LEU A 480 14.14 -1.22 -19.27
N VAL A 481 13.22 -1.31 -18.31
CA VAL A 481 11.87 -0.74 -18.41
C VAL A 481 11.51 -0.04 -17.11
N ASP A 482 11.17 1.24 -17.20
CA ASP A 482 10.59 2.01 -16.13
C ASP A 482 9.06 2.07 -16.31
N VAL A 483 8.33 1.67 -15.29
CA VAL A 483 6.88 1.80 -15.19
C VAL A 483 6.58 2.96 -14.24
N ALA A 484 5.91 4.00 -14.70
CA ALA A 484 5.65 5.23 -13.94
C ALA A 484 4.33 5.92 -14.30
#